data_AF-A0A839NA72-F1
#
_entry.id   AF-A0A839NA72-F1
#
_cell.length_a   1.000
_cell.length_b   1.000
_cell.length_c   1.000
_cell.angle_alpha   90.00
_cell.angle_beta   90.00
_cell.angle_gamma   90.00
#
_symmetry.space_group_name_H-M   'P 1'
#
loop_
_entity.id
_entity.type
_entity.pdbx_description
1 polymer ?
#
loop_
_entity_poly.entity_id
_entity_poly.type
_entity_poly.pdbx_seq_one_letter_code
_entity_poly.pdbx_strand_id
1 'polypeptide(L)'
;MSTKQVTTEITLTVVKHLINGRTDTFIAEATGLAMTQVQDIKVSHGYPELDKMEWSRDALEKRINEPAAAAATPGPTIRAVVPARRHDPARATPRPSDPRLVTSTAREVKPSANELIVAAGNSPKARTRALGVKVAGLLGDLSQRLETEEREQAAQAAEKAANAKRLKRIEELEAELKKLRSKTRSTKTAPPLGAPALEVRKWAKGQGIECPDYGKIPNTVRDAYDAAHVAA
;
A
#
# COMPACT_ATOMS: atom_id res chain seq x y z
N MET A 1 6.73 14.37 38.81
CA MET A 1 6.86 13.78 37.46
C MET A 1 5.93 14.55 36.54
N SER A 2 6.45 15.47 35.73
CA SER A 2 5.60 16.24 34.79
C SER A 2 5.11 15.31 33.69
N THR A 3 3.80 15.06 33.63
CA THR A 3 3.19 14.27 32.57
C THR A 3 3.13 15.10 31.30
N LYS A 4 3.82 14.64 30.27
CA LYS A 4 3.78 15.25 28.94
C LYS A 4 2.36 15.10 28.38
N GLN A 5 1.79 16.19 27.87
CA GLN A 5 0.46 16.20 27.26
C GLN A 5 0.48 15.33 25.99
N VAL A 6 -0.52 14.46 25.83
CA VAL A 6 -0.65 13.59 24.65
C VAL A 6 -1.30 14.40 23.53
N THR A 7 -0.52 14.83 22.56
CA THR A 7 -1.01 15.52 21.36
C THR A 7 -1.32 14.53 20.23
N THR A 8 -2.12 14.93 19.26
CA THR A 8 -2.43 14.11 18.06
C THR A 8 -1.18 13.68 17.30
N GLU A 9 -0.16 14.54 17.22
CA GLU A 9 1.14 14.24 16.61
C GLU A 9 1.91 13.14 17.37
N ILE A 10 1.88 13.20 18.70
CA ILE A 10 2.52 12.19 19.55
C ILE A 10 1.78 10.85 19.38
N THR A 11 0.45 10.86 19.40
CA THR A 11 -0.37 9.67 19.17
C THR A 11 -0.09 9.04 17.80
N LEU A 12 0.04 9.86 16.75
CA LEU A 12 0.40 9.36 15.41
C LEU A 12 1.77 8.67 15.42
N THR A 13 2.75 9.28 16.07
CA THR A 13 4.09 8.70 16.22
C THR A 13 4.04 7.35 16.93
N VAL A 14 3.28 7.23 18.02
CA VAL A 14 3.07 5.96 18.75
C VAL A 14 2.44 4.90 17.84
N VAL A 15 1.36 5.22 17.14
CA VAL A 15 0.66 4.31 16.23
C VAL A 15 1.59 3.82 15.10
N LYS A 16 2.40 4.72 14.50
CA LYS A 16 3.39 4.34 13.47
C LYS A 16 4.42 3.33 13.99
N HIS A 17 4.91 3.53 15.22
CA HIS A 17 5.89 2.63 15.80
C HIS A 17 5.30 1.26 16.14
N LEU A 18 4.05 1.20 16.57
CA LEU A 18 3.34 -0.05 16.85
C LEU A 18 3.10 -0.87 15.57
N ILE A 19 2.71 -0.22 14.47
CA ILE A 19 2.55 -0.88 13.15
C ILE A 19 3.88 -1.46 12.68
N ASN A 20 4.99 -0.74 12.93
CA ASN A 20 6.35 -1.21 12.62
C ASN A 20 6.89 -2.27 13.58
N GLY A 21 6.07 -2.79 14.51
CA GLY A 21 6.44 -3.86 15.44
C GLY A 21 7.42 -3.44 16.54
N ARG A 22 7.52 -2.15 16.87
CA ARG A 22 8.37 -1.67 17.97
C ARG A 22 7.74 -1.99 19.33
N THR A 23 8.60 -2.18 20.34
CA THR A 23 8.17 -2.50 21.71
C THR A 23 7.67 -1.25 22.45
N ASP A 24 6.76 -1.45 23.40
CA ASP A 24 6.17 -0.38 24.22
C ASP A 24 7.24 0.41 24.98
N THR A 25 8.31 -0.26 25.41
CA THR A 25 9.46 0.36 26.09
C THR A 25 10.20 1.34 25.19
N PHE A 26 10.48 0.95 23.94
CA PHE A 26 11.11 1.79 22.94
C PHE A 26 10.25 3.02 22.63
N ILE A 27 8.93 2.82 22.53
CA ILE A 27 7.98 3.90 22.22
C ILE A 27 7.90 4.91 23.37
N ALA A 28 7.85 4.43 24.62
CA ALA A 28 7.85 5.28 25.80
C ALA A 28 9.11 6.15 25.87
N GLU A 29 10.29 5.56 25.62
CA GLU A 29 11.57 6.27 25.57
C GLU A 29 11.63 7.29 24.43
N ALA A 30 11.25 6.90 23.21
CA ALA A 30 11.31 7.76 22.03
C ALA A 30 10.35 8.94 22.09
N THR A 31 9.17 8.77 22.69
CA THR A 31 8.14 9.83 22.78
C THR A 31 8.21 10.62 24.09
N GLY A 32 8.87 10.08 25.11
CA GLY A 32 8.88 10.61 26.48
C GLY A 32 7.53 10.48 27.18
N LEU A 33 6.71 9.50 26.79
CA LEU A 33 5.43 9.19 27.42
C LEU A 33 5.60 8.16 28.53
N ALA A 34 4.70 8.18 29.52
CA ALA A 34 4.61 7.10 30.48
C ALA A 34 4.09 5.82 29.81
N MET A 35 4.54 4.64 30.26
CA MET A 35 4.08 3.36 29.68
C MET A 35 2.56 3.19 29.74
N THR A 36 1.90 3.73 30.76
CA THR A 36 0.44 3.71 30.89
C THR A 36 -0.24 4.47 29.75
N GLN A 37 0.30 5.63 29.35
CA GLN A 37 -0.22 6.41 28.23
C GLN A 37 -0.03 5.69 26.90
N VAL A 38 1.08 4.97 26.72
CA VAL A 38 1.31 4.14 25.52
C VAL A 38 0.30 3.00 25.46
N GLN A 39 -0.03 2.35 26.59
CA GLN A 39 -1.06 1.32 26.64
C GLN A 39 -2.47 1.86 26.35
N ASP A 40 -2.82 3.02 26.91
CA ASP A 40 -4.12 3.65 26.64
C ASP A 40 -4.29 3.96 25.15
N ILE A 41 -3.23 4.43 24.48
CA ILE A 41 -3.21 4.65 23.02
C ILE A 41 -3.37 3.32 22.28
N LYS A 42 -2.69 2.25 22.70
CA LYS A 42 -2.82 0.91 22.09
C LYS A 42 -4.26 0.40 22.12
N VAL A 43 -4.90 0.46 23.29
CA VAL A 43 -6.28 0.01 23.47
C VAL A 43 -7.25 0.88 22.66
N SER A 44 -7.08 2.20 22.69
CA SER A 44 -7.97 3.14 22.00
C SER A 44 -7.93 3.01 20.48
N HIS A 45 -6.79 2.59 19.92
CA HIS A 45 -6.59 2.45 18.47
C HIS A 45 -6.68 1.00 17.96
N GLY A 46 -7.01 0.05 18.83
CA GLY A 46 -7.35 -1.33 18.44
C GLY A 46 -6.16 -2.26 18.21
N TYR A 47 -5.00 -1.99 18.82
CA TYR A 47 -3.88 -2.94 18.82
C TYR A 47 -4.31 -4.27 19.48
N PRO A 48 -3.93 -5.45 18.94
CA PRO A 48 -2.94 -5.71 17.88
C PRO A 48 -3.51 -5.78 16.45
N GLU A 49 -4.76 -5.39 16.19
CA GLU A 49 -5.35 -5.47 14.85
C GLU A 49 -4.73 -4.41 13.93
N LEU A 50 -3.82 -4.84 13.05
CA LEU A 50 -3.06 -3.96 12.15
C LEU A 50 -3.97 -3.11 11.25
N ASP A 51 -5.05 -3.68 10.72
CA ASP A 51 -6.01 -2.95 9.87
C ASP A 51 -6.65 -1.76 10.60
N LYS A 52 -6.98 -1.91 11.89
CA LYS A 52 -7.53 -0.82 12.73
C LYS A 52 -6.49 0.25 13.05
N MET A 53 -5.23 -0.16 13.17
CA MET A 53 -4.10 0.74 13.42
C MET A 53 -3.73 1.53 12.16
N GLU A 54 -3.78 0.92 10.97
CA GLU A 54 -3.59 1.62 9.69
C GLU A 54 -4.70 2.65 9.45
N TRP A 55 -5.96 2.28 9.69
CA TRP A 55 -7.07 3.23 9.65
C TRP A 55 -6.86 4.39 10.65
N SER A 56 -6.41 4.07 11.88
CA SER A 56 -6.11 5.08 12.90
C SER A 56 -4.97 6.01 12.50
N ARG A 57 -3.91 5.49 11.85
CA ARG A 57 -2.81 6.29 11.30
C ARG A 57 -3.34 7.29 10.28
N ASP A 58 -4.13 6.82 9.32
CA ASP A 58 -4.65 7.65 8.22
C ASP A 58 -5.63 8.71 8.75
N ALA A 59 -6.47 8.35 9.73
CA ALA A 59 -7.38 9.29 10.39
C ALA A 59 -6.64 10.38 11.18
N LEU A 60 -5.53 10.03 11.86
CA LEU A 60 -4.70 10.98 12.60
C LEU A 60 -3.89 11.89 11.65
N GLU A 61 -3.32 11.34 10.56
CA GLU A 61 -2.63 12.13 9.53
C GLU A 61 -3.56 13.14 8.87
N LYS A 62 -4.79 12.72 8.56
CA LYS A 62 -5.81 13.63 8.02
C LYS A 62 -6.13 14.76 9.00
N ARG A 63 -6.29 14.46 10.30
CA ARG A 63 -6.58 15.49 11.33
C ARG A 63 -5.44 16.47 11.57
N ILE A 64 -4.19 16.07 11.36
CA ILE A 64 -3.02 16.95 11.47
C ILE A 64 -2.91 17.85 10.23
N ASN A 65 -3.18 17.29 9.04
CA ASN A 65 -3.06 18.01 7.77
C ASN A 65 -4.28 18.87 7.42
N GLU A 66 -5.41 18.72 8.10
CA GLU A 66 -6.62 19.51 7.88
C GLU A 66 -6.71 20.63 8.93
N PRO A 67 -6.22 21.86 8.65
CA PRO A 67 -6.21 22.93 9.63
C PRO A 67 -7.64 23.47 9.84
N ALA A 68 -8.18 23.28 11.05
CA ALA A 68 -9.20 24.09 11.74
C ALA A 68 -10.47 24.58 10.99
N ALA A 69 -10.78 24.12 9.78
CA ALA A 69 -12.01 24.46 9.06
C ALA A 69 -13.14 23.42 9.27
N ALA A 70 -12.83 22.26 9.85
CA ALA A 70 -13.77 21.14 10.01
C ALA A 70 -14.09 20.79 11.48
N ALA A 71 -13.86 21.68 12.44
CA ALA A 71 -14.20 21.47 13.86
C ALA A 71 -15.72 21.52 14.17
N ALA A 72 -16.58 21.43 13.15
CA ALA A 72 -18.03 21.33 13.28
C ALA A 72 -18.54 20.00 12.72
N THR A 73 -18.15 18.89 13.33
CA THR A 73 -18.97 17.67 13.29
C THR A 73 -18.78 16.90 14.60
N PRO A 74 -19.76 16.95 15.54
CA PRO A 74 -19.71 16.10 16.71
C PRO A 74 -19.96 14.64 16.32
N GLY A 75 -19.25 13.73 17.01
CA GLY A 75 -19.29 12.29 16.78
C GLY A 75 -20.66 11.63 16.99
N PRO A 76 -20.75 10.31 16.75
CA PRO A 76 -22.01 9.58 16.68
C PRO A 76 -22.66 9.52 18.08
N THR A 77 -23.69 10.34 18.29
CA THR A 77 -24.55 10.22 19.47
C THR A 77 -25.47 9.02 19.28
N ILE A 78 -25.38 8.11 20.24
CA ILE A 78 -26.20 6.93 20.43
C ILE A 78 -27.69 7.31 20.33
N ARG A 79 -28.40 6.62 19.42
CA ARG A 79 -29.80 6.84 19.08
C ARG A 79 -30.71 6.42 20.24
N ALA A 80 -31.27 7.40 20.94
CA ALA A 80 -32.37 7.20 21.87
C ALA A 80 -33.66 6.85 21.11
N VAL A 81 -34.36 5.83 21.60
CA VAL A 81 -35.64 5.30 21.11
C VAL A 81 -36.79 6.14 21.67
N VAL A 82 -37.63 6.73 20.80
CA VAL A 82 -38.98 7.22 21.15
C VAL A 82 -39.94 7.01 19.94
N PRO A 83 -41.22 6.61 20.14
CA PRO A 83 -41.96 5.84 19.15
C PRO A 83 -43.00 6.61 18.29
N ALA A 84 -43.29 5.98 17.15
CA ALA A 84 -44.53 5.90 16.37
C ALA A 84 -45.46 7.14 16.27
N ARG A 85 -45.41 7.81 15.11
CA ARG A 85 -46.53 8.61 14.59
C ARG A 85 -47.10 7.94 13.34
N ARG A 86 -48.41 7.71 13.37
CA ARG A 86 -49.24 6.96 12.41
C ARG A 86 -49.19 7.60 11.02
N HIS A 87 -49.04 6.77 9.99
CA HIS A 87 -49.30 7.13 8.60
C HIS A 87 -50.69 6.63 8.20
N ASP A 88 -51.55 7.55 7.78
CA ASP A 88 -52.69 7.28 6.89
C ASP A 88 -52.19 7.26 5.43
N PRO A 89 -52.68 6.34 4.57
CA PRO A 89 -52.35 6.33 3.14
C PRO A 89 -53.48 6.94 2.30
N ALA A 90 -53.33 8.20 1.87
CA ALA A 90 -54.21 8.81 0.87
C ALA A 90 -53.48 9.00 -0.47
N ARG A 91 -53.73 8.02 -1.34
CA ARG A 91 -53.73 8.01 -2.81
C ARG A 91 -53.74 9.40 -3.48
N ALA A 92 -52.71 9.70 -4.27
CA ALA A 92 -52.74 10.76 -5.28
C ALA A 92 -52.11 10.26 -6.59
N THR A 93 -52.89 10.34 -7.66
CA THR A 93 -52.59 9.94 -9.05
C THR A 93 -51.61 10.90 -9.74
N PRO A 94 -50.80 10.45 -10.72
CA PRO A 94 -49.96 11.32 -11.53
C PRO A 94 -50.80 12.08 -12.57
N ARG A 95 -50.58 13.40 -12.70
CA ARG A 95 -51.21 14.28 -13.70
C ARG A 95 -50.22 14.58 -14.84
N PRO A 96 -50.68 14.71 -16.11
CA PRO A 96 -49.82 14.83 -17.29
C PRO A 96 -49.08 16.17 -17.37
N SER A 97 -47.90 16.08 -17.97
CA SER A 97 -46.91 17.10 -18.28
C SER A 97 -47.45 18.30 -19.07
N ASP A 98 -47.12 19.50 -18.56
CA ASP A 98 -47.28 20.79 -19.24
C ASP A 98 -45.90 21.22 -19.79
N PRO A 99 -45.75 21.54 -21.09
CA PRO A 99 -44.47 21.96 -21.65
C PRO A 99 -44.16 23.41 -21.24
N ARG A 100 -43.36 23.56 -20.18
CA ARG A 100 -42.76 24.87 -19.84
C ARG A 100 -41.87 25.35 -20.98
N LEU A 101 -42.26 26.46 -21.59
CA LEU A 101 -41.41 27.32 -22.42
C LEU A 101 -40.15 27.69 -21.63
N VAL A 102 -39.02 27.08 -21.98
CA VAL A 102 -37.69 27.50 -21.55
C VAL A 102 -37.34 28.78 -22.31
N THR A 103 -37.69 29.93 -21.74
CA THR A 103 -37.07 31.20 -22.10
C THR A 103 -35.61 31.16 -21.65
N SER A 104 -34.75 30.77 -22.60
CA SER A 104 -33.30 30.90 -22.50
C SER A 104 -32.98 32.40 -22.38
N THR A 105 -32.86 32.90 -21.15
CA THR A 105 -32.31 34.22 -20.90
C THR A 105 -30.82 34.15 -21.21
N ALA A 106 -30.39 34.91 -22.21
CA ALA A 106 -28.99 35.05 -22.59
C ALA A 106 -28.19 35.46 -21.35
N ARG A 107 -27.40 34.53 -20.82
CA ARG A 107 -26.57 34.71 -19.63
C ARG A 107 -25.46 35.69 -20.01
N GLU A 108 -25.43 36.86 -19.38
CA GLU A 108 -24.36 37.85 -19.57
C GLU A 108 -22.99 37.15 -19.47
N VAL A 109 -22.20 37.27 -20.52
CA VAL A 109 -20.83 36.78 -20.56
C VAL A 109 -20.03 37.63 -19.59
N LYS A 110 -19.74 37.06 -18.42
CA LYS A 110 -18.88 37.73 -17.45
C LYS A 110 -17.48 37.88 -18.08
N PRO A 111 -16.88 39.07 -18.02
CA PRO A 111 -15.54 39.30 -18.57
C PRO A 111 -14.55 38.33 -17.93
N SER A 112 -13.59 37.85 -18.72
CA SER A 112 -12.58 36.90 -18.24
C SER A 112 -11.73 37.54 -17.14
N ALA A 113 -11.11 36.72 -16.27
CA ALA A 113 -10.26 37.22 -15.21
C ALA A 113 -9.12 38.11 -15.74
N ASN A 114 -8.59 37.79 -16.92
CA ASN A 114 -7.54 38.57 -17.57
C ASN A 114 -8.05 39.94 -18.04
N GLU A 115 -9.25 40.01 -18.61
CA GLU A 115 -9.88 41.28 -18.98
C GLU A 115 -10.11 42.19 -17.77
N LEU A 116 -10.54 41.62 -16.65
CA LEU A 116 -10.74 42.35 -15.40
C LEU A 116 -9.42 42.90 -14.83
N ILE A 117 -8.33 42.16 -14.95
CA ILE A 117 -7.00 42.62 -14.52
C ILE A 117 -6.51 43.76 -15.39
N VAL A 118 -6.66 43.67 -16.71
CA VAL A 118 -6.29 44.74 -17.65
C VAL A 118 -7.13 45.99 -17.41
N ALA A 119 -8.44 45.83 -17.26
CA ALA A 119 -9.35 46.93 -16.94
C ALA A 119 -9.02 47.57 -15.57
N ALA A 120 -8.65 46.75 -14.57
CA ALA A 120 -8.23 47.23 -13.26
C ALA A 120 -6.93 48.03 -13.33
N GLY A 121 -5.96 47.61 -14.15
CA GLY A 121 -4.70 48.32 -14.39
C GLY A 121 -4.89 49.71 -15.01
N ASN A 122 -5.85 49.84 -15.92
CA ASN A 122 -6.20 51.12 -16.57
C ASN A 122 -7.14 52.00 -15.72
N SER A 123 -7.57 51.53 -14.55
CA SER A 123 -8.50 52.29 -13.70
C SER A 123 -7.84 53.55 -13.12
N PRO A 124 -8.55 54.70 -13.06
CA PRO A 124 -8.02 55.91 -12.44
C PRO A 124 -7.88 55.77 -10.91
N LYS A 125 -8.63 54.84 -10.29
CA LYS A 125 -8.63 54.62 -8.84
C LYS A 125 -7.44 53.74 -8.42
N ALA A 126 -6.57 54.28 -7.57
CA ALA A 126 -5.38 53.57 -7.08
C ALA A 126 -5.70 52.21 -6.42
N ARG A 127 -6.79 52.14 -5.65
CA ARG A 127 -7.23 50.90 -4.98
C ARG A 127 -7.59 49.79 -5.98
N THR A 128 -8.22 50.13 -7.10
CA THR A 128 -8.59 49.15 -8.13
C THR A 128 -7.35 48.60 -8.82
N ARG A 129 -6.36 49.45 -9.13
CA ARG A 129 -5.07 49.01 -9.66
C ARG A 129 -4.36 48.05 -8.70
N ALA A 130 -4.30 48.39 -7.41
CA ALA A 130 -3.69 47.55 -6.39
C ALA A 130 -4.38 46.17 -6.28
N LEU A 131 -5.71 46.12 -6.37
CA LEU A 131 -6.45 44.86 -6.43
C LEU A 131 -6.13 44.06 -7.70
N GLY A 132 -6.03 44.72 -8.86
CA GLY A 132 -5.63 44.07 -10.11
C GLY A 132 -4.26 43.39 -10.01
N VAL A 133 -3.28 44.08 -9.43
CA VAL A 133 -1.93 43.52 -9.18
C VAL A 133 -2.00 42.31 -8.25
N LYS A 134 -2.78 42.39 -7.16
CA LYS A 134 -2.93 41.27 -6.22
C LYS A 134 -3.58 40.05 -6.87
N VAL A 135 -4.62 40.25 -7.67
CA VAL A 135 -5.29 39.16 -8.40
C VAL A 135 -4.35 38.54 -9.42
N ALA A 136 -3.58 39.34 -10.15
CA ALA A 136 -2.57 38.83 -11.08
C ALA A 136 -1.51 37.97 -10.37
N GLY A 137 -1.03 38.39 -9.20
CA GLY A 137 -0.11 37.61 -8.38
C GLY A 137 -0.72 36.26 -7.95
N LEU A 138 -1.95 36.26 -7.44
CA LEU A 138 -2.64 35.02 -7.04
C LEU A 138 -2.87 34.05 -8.20
N LEU A 139 -3.15 34.56 -9.41
CA LEU A 139 -3.26 33.73 -10.60
C LEU A 139 -1.92 33.15 -11.03
N GLY A 140 -0.83 33.92 -10.90
CA GLY A 140 0.53 33.42 -11.10
C GLY A 140 0.88 32.29 -10.15
N ASP A 141 0.61 32.47 -8.85
CA ASP A 141 0.83 31.45 -7.83
C ASP A 141 0.01 30.17 -8.09
N LEU A 142 -1.26 30.32 -8.49
CA LEU A 142 -2.12 29.18 -8.85
C LEU A 142 -1.56 28.43 -10.06
N SER A 143 -1.16 29.14 -11.11
CA SER A 143 -0.56 28.55 -12.31
C SER A 143 0.70 27.75 -11.96
N GLN A 144 1.58 28.32 -11.13
CA GLN A 144 2.81 27.67 -10.71
C GLN A 144 2.54 26.39 -9.90
N ARG A 145 1.52 26.40 -9.03
CA ARG A 145 1.10 25.22 -8.27
C ARG A 145 0.54 24.12 -9.18
N LEU A 146 -0.29 24.48 -10.15
CA LEU A 146 -0.83 23.52 -11.13
C LEU A 146 0.28 22.88 -11.96
N GLU A 147 1.26 23.67 -12.44
CA GLU A 147 2.41 23.11 -13.15
C GLU A 147 3.24 22.17 -12.28
N THR A 148 3.38 22.48 -10.99
CA THR A 148 4.11 21.62 -10.05
C THR A 148 3.35 20.31 -9.84
N GLU A 149 2.04 20.37 -9.65
CA GLU A 149 1.18 19.20 -9.52
C GLU A 149 1.22 18.34 -10.79
N GLU A 150 1.14 18.92 -11.98
CA GLU A 150 1.25 18.19 -13.24
C GLU A 150 2.61 17.50 -13.40
N ARG A 151 3.71 18.18 -13.01
CA ARG A 151 5.05 17.56 -13.01
C ARG A 151 5.14 16.39 -12.03
N GLU A 152 4.56 16.52 -10.84
CA GLU A 152 4.51 15.45 -9.85
C GLU A 152 3.67 14.27 -10.34
N GLN A 153 2.51 14.52 -10.93
CA GLN A 153 1.67 13.48 -11.52
C GLN A 153 2.37 12.78 -12.68
N ALA A 154 3.04 13.52 -13.56
CA ALA A 154 3.84 12.97 -14.64
C ALA A 154 5.01 12.11 -14.12
N ALA A 155 5.70 12.57 -13.06
CA ALA A 155 6.77 11.80 -12.42
C ALA A 155 6.23 10.50 -11.78
N GLN A 156 5.11 10.56 -11.07
CA GLN A 156 4.45 9.38 -10.51
C GLN A 156 3.98 8.41 -11.60
N ALA A 157 3.44 8.91 -12.70
CA ALA A 157 3.04 8.08 -13.83
C ALA A 157 4.25 7.40 -14.49
N ALA A 158 5.36 8.13 -14.64
CA ALA A 158 6.61 7.58 -15.15
C ALA A 158 7.20 6.50 -14.22
N GLU A 159 7.16 6.72 -12.91
CA GLU A 159 7.61 5.73 -11.92
C GLU A 159 6.73 4.48 -11.95
N LYS A 160 5.40 4.63 -11.97
CA LYS A 160 4.46 3.51 -12.11
C LYS A 160 4.70 2.74 -13.40
N ALA A 161 4.96 3.43 -14.51
CA ALA A 161 5.29 2.79 -15.79
C ALA A 161 6.62 2.03 -15.72
N ALA A 162 7.64 2.59 -15.04
CA ALA A 162 8.92 1.91 -14.83
C ALA A 162 8.77 0.67 -13.93
N ASN A 163 8.00 0.78 -12.84
CA ASN A 163 7.73 -0.33 -11.94
C ASN A 163 6.92 -1.43 -12.62
N ALA A 164 5.94 -1.08 -13.45
CA ALA A 164 5.20 -2.05 -14.26
C ALA A 164 6.13 -2.83 -15.22
N LYS A 165 7.11 -2.16 -15.83
CA LYS A 165 8.13 -2.83 -16.66
C LYS A 165 9.02 -3.76 -15.84
N ARG A 166 9.46 -3.33 -14.64
CA ARG A 166 10.25 -4.16 -13.73
C ARG A 166 9.49 -5.42 -13.29
N LEU A 167 8.21 -5.28 -12.95
CA LEU A 167 7.37 -6.41 -12.56
C LEU A 167 7.20 -7.43 -13.70
N LYS A 168 6.96 -6.98 -14.93
CA LYS A 168 6.93 -7.87 -16.11
C LYS A 168 8.24 -8.62 -16.29
N ARG A 169 9.38 -7.94 -16.09
CA ARG A 169 10.69 -8.58 -16.19
C ARG A 169 10.92 -9.64 -15.10
N ILE A 170 10.45 -9.39 -13.88
CA ILE A 170 10.52 -10.37 -12.79
C ILE A 170 9.67 -11.59 -13.16
N GLU A 171 8.45 -11.39 -13.64
CA GLU A 171 7.55 -12.47 -14.05
C GLU A 171 8.16 -13.34 -15.18
N GLU A 172 8.79 -12.72 -16.18
CA GLU A 172 9.53 -13.43 -17.23
C GLU A 172 10.66 -14.30 -16.65
N LEU A 173 11.47 -13.73 -15.76
CA LEU A 173 12.58 -14.44 -15.13
C LEU A 173 12.10 -15.58 -14.24
N GLU A 174 11.00 -15.39 -13.51
CA GLU A 174 10.38 -16.46 -12.71
C GLU A 174 9.87 -17.60 -13.59
N ALA A 175 9.27 -17.29 -14.74
CA ALA A 175 8.84 -18.29 -15.71
C ALA A 175 10.04 -19.06 -16.31
N GLU A 176 11.15 -18.37 -16.59
CA GLU A 176 12.41 -19.01 -17.02
C GLU A 176 12.99 -19.92 -15.94
N LEU A 177 13.07 -19.46 -14.69
CA LEU A 177 13.52 -20.27 -13.56
C LEU A 177 12.64 -21.49 -13.35
N LYS A 178 11.32 -21.36 -13.52
CA LYS A 178 10.39 -22.50 -13.44
C LYS A 178 10.65 -23.52 -14.55
N LYS A 179 10.90 -23.07 -15.78
CA LYS A 179 11.27 -23.93 -16.93
C LYS A 179 12.62 -24.62 -16.70
N LEU A 180 13.60 -23.93 -16.14
CA LEU A 180 14.90 -24.53 -15.80
C LEU A 180 14.74 -25.56 -14.67
N ARG A 181 14.00 -25.23 -13.62
CA ARG A 181 13.70 -26.14 -12.51
C ARG A 181 12.98 -27.41 -12.97
N SER A 182 12.05 -27.33 -13.90
CA SER A 182 11.39 -28.53 -14.45
C SER A 182 12.33 -29.39 -15.28
N LYS A 183 13.23 -28.78 -16.07
CA LYS A 183 14.30 -29.51 -16.78
C LYS A 183 15.26 -30.20 -15.81
N THR A 184 15.67 -29.54 -14.73
CA THR A 184 16.62 -30.11 -13.75
C THR A 184 15.95 -31.13 -12.81
N ARG A 185 14.64 -31.03 -12.55
CA ARG A 185 13.89 -32.00 -11.72
C ARG A 185 13.73 -33.37 -12.40
N SER A 186 14.08 -33.50 -13.67
CA SER A 186 14.15 -34.79 -14.38
C SER A 186 15.43 -35.56 -14.03
N THR A 187 15.63 -35.89 -12.75
CA THR A 187 16.72 -36.76 -12.26
C THR A 187 16.19 -38.01 -11.55
N LYS A 188 14.91 -38.35 -11.77
CA LYS A 188 14.32 -39.61 -11.27
C LYS A 188 14.88 -40.87 -11.96
N THR A 189 15.72 -40.68 -12.96
CA THR A 189 16.48 -41.72 -13.66
C THR A 189 17.89 -41.20 -13.92
N ALA A 190 18.61 -40.82 -12.87
CA ALA A 190 20.06 -40.85 -12.97
C ALA A 190 20.45 -42.28 -13.43
N PRO A 191 21.23 -42.44 -14.51
CA PRO A 191 21.84 -43.73 -14.81
C PRO A 191 22.52 -44.23 -13.53
N PRO A 192 22.40 -45.52 -13.16
CA PRO A 192 23.08 -46.02 -11.98
C PRO A 192 24.56 -45.63 -12.09
N LEU A 193 25.00 -44.77 -11.18
CA LEU A 193 26.42 -44.44 -11.03
C LEU A 193 27.11 -45.73 -10.57
N GLY A 194 27.81 -46.39 -11.50
CA GLY A 194 28.61 -47.58 -11.25
C GLY A 194 28.13 -48.83 -11.98
N ALA A 195 28.96 -49.87 -11.92
CA ALA A 195 28.68 -51.18 -12.51
C ALA A 195 27.33 -51.75 -11.99
N PRO A 196 26.62 -52.54 -12.82
CA PRO A 196 25.38 -53.17 -12.41
C PRO A 196 25.58 -53.98 -11.14
N ALA A 197 24.61 -53.88 -10.21
CA ALA A 197 24.70 -54.48 -8.87
C ALA A 197 25.01 -56.00 -8.89
N LEU A 198 24.62 -56.70 -9.95
CA LEU A 198 24.92 -58.12 -10.13
C LEU A 198 26.41 -58.40 -10.34
N GLU A 199 27.13 -57.52 -11.05
CA GLU A 199 28.58 -57.68 -11.30
C GLU A 199 29.37 -57.44 -10.02
N VAL A 200 29.03 -56.38 -9.28
CA VAL A 200 29.67 -56.05 -8.00
C VAL A 200 29.48 -57.21 -6.99
N ARG A 201 28.29 -57.82 -6.93
CA ARG A 201 28.04 -58.98 -6.06
C ARG A 201 28.83 -60.22 -6.47
N LYS A 202 28.90 -60.51 -7.79
CA LYS A 202 29.70 -61.64 -8.30
C LYS A 202 31.18 -61.47 -7.98
N TRP A 203 31.71 -60.25 -8.15
CA TRP A 203 33.07 -59.92 -7.80
C TRP A 203 33.33 -60.05 -6.30
N ALA A 204 32.46 -59.49 -5.46
CA ALA A 204 32.58 -59.57 -4.00
C ALA A 204 32.61 -61.02 -3.50
N LYS A 205 31.74 -61.88 -4.06
CA LYS A 205 31.72 -63.32 -3.77
C LYS A 205 33.02 -64.02 -4.18
N GLY A 206 33.63 -63.63 -5.30
CA GLY A 206 34.93 -64.13 -5.74
C GLY A 206 36.10 -63.69 -4.84
N GLN A 207 35.99 -62.52 -4.21
CA GLN A 207 36.98 -61.98 -3.26
C GLN A 207 36.73 -62.39 -1.80
N GLY A 208 35.69 -63.18 -1.53
CA GLY A 208 35.30 -63.57 -0.16
C GLY A 208 34.75 -62.42 0.69
N ILE A 209 34.31 -61.32 0.07
CA ILE A 209 33.74 -60.16 0.76
C ILE A 209 32.25 -60.41 0.99
N GLU A 210 31.79 -60.25 2.24
CA GLU A 210 30.39 -60.42 2.61
C GLU A 210 29.51 -59.34 1.94
N CYS A 211 28.62 -59.77 1.06
CA CYS A 211 27.68 -58.88 0.38
C CYS A 211 26.28 -59.51 0.40
N PRO A 212 25.21 -58.74 0.74
CA PRO A 212 23.85 -59.24 0.68
C PRO A 212 23.42 -59.71 -0.72
N ASP A 213 22.73 -60.84 -0.79
CA ASP A 213 22.23 -61.42 -2.04
C ASP A 213 21.15 -60.55 -2.72
N TYR A 214 20.41 -59.78 -1.92
CA TYR A 214 19.34 -58.90 -2.35
C TYR A 214 19.45 -57.51 -1.70
N GLY A 215 18.86 -56.50 -2.34
CA GLY A 215 18.81 -55.14 -1.81
C GLY A 215 20.03 -54.27 -2.15
N LYS A 216 20.23 -53.21 -1.37
CA LYS A 216 21.29 -52.21 -1.59
C LYS A 216 22.66 -52.80 -1.26
N ILE A 217 23.63 -52.64 -2.17
CA ILE A 217 25.02 -53.02 -1.93
C ILE A 217 25.63 -52.04 -0.92
N PRO A 218 26.30 -52.52 0.14
CA PRO A 218 27.04 -51.65 1.05
C PRO A 218 28.08 -50.81 0.29
N ASN A 219 28.20 -49.52 0.64
CA ASN A 219 29.13 -48.61 -0.05
C ASN A 219 30.58 -49.11 0.02
N THR A 220 30.96 -49.78 1.12
CA THR A 220 32.29 -50.40 1.29
C THR A 220 32.64 -51.40 0.18
N VAL A 221 31.69 -52.23 -0.24
CA VAL A 221 31.87 -53.22 -1.31
C VAL A 221 31.95 -52.53 -2.67
N ARG A 222 31.18 -51.46 -2.87
CA ARG A 222 31.18 -50.69 -4.11
C ARG A 222 32.48 -49.91 -4.29
N ASP A 223 32.97 -49.25 -3.24
CA ASP A 223 34.24 -48.53 -3.26
C ASP A 223 35.43 -49.48 -3.52
N ALA A 224 35.39 -50.70 -2.96
CA ALA A 224 36.41 -51.72 -3.21
C ALA A 224 36.37 -52.25 -4.66
N TYR A 225 35.17 -52.41 -5.22
CA TYR A 225 35.00 -52.79 -6.62
C TYR A 225 35.52 -51.69 -7.56
N ASP A 226 35.15 -50.44 -7.30
CA ASP A 226 35.58 -49.29 -8.10
C ASP A 226 37.11 -49.11 -8.00
N ALA A 227 37.71 -49.25 -6.81
CA ALA A 227 39.17 -49.21 -6.65
C ALA A 227 39.89 -50.31 -7.44
N ALA A 228 39.31 -51.50 -7.55
CA ALA A 228 39.87 -52.61 -8.31
C ALA A 228 39.73 -52.46 -9.84
N HIS A 229 38.72 -51.71 -10.31
CA HIS A 229 38.39 -51.58 -11.75
C HIS A 229 38.67 -50.18 -12.34
N VAL A 230 39.01 -49.19 -11.52
CA VAL A 230 39.48 -47.86 -11.96
C VAL A 230 41.00 -47.86 -12.22
N ALA A 231 41.74 -48.82 -11.65
CA ALA A 231 43.19 -48.93 -11.78
C ALA A 231 43.66 -49.77 -13.00
N ALA A 232 42.77 -50.09 -13.93
CA ALA A 232 43.05 -50.85 -15.16
C ALA A 232 42.59 -50.06 -16.39
#